data_AF-A0A7X7HUX5-F1
#
_entry.id   AF-A0A7X7HUX5-F1
#
_cell.length_a   1.000
_cell.length_b   1.000
_cell.length_c   1.000
_cell.angle_alpha   90.00
_cell.angle_beta   90.00
_cell.angle_gamma   90.00
#
_symmetry.space_group_name_H-M   'P 1'
#
loop_
_entity.id
_entity.type
_entity.pdbx_description
1 polymer ?
#
loop_
_entity_poly.entity_id
_entity_poly.type
_entity_poly.pdbx_seq_one_letter_code
_entity_poly.pdbx_strand_id
1 'polypeptide(L)' 'LVTTITERIVREGGLTTLMVTHNMEQAIRLGNRLIMMHEGQIVYEADAETKATLTVRDLLAEFANIKGATLSDKAFLG' A
#
# COMPACT_ATOMS: atom_id res chain seq x y z
N LEU A 1 -0.71 -19.09 3.88
CA LEU A 1 -0.35 -19.89 5.07
C LEU A 1 0.47 -19.09 6.09
N VAL A 2 1.64 -18.53 5.72
CA VAL A 2 2.49 -17.76 6.66
C VAL A 2 1.82 -16.44 7.09
N THR A 3 1.28 -15.67 6.15
CA THR A 3 0.64 -14.36 6.43
C THR A 3 -0.51 -14.45 7.43
N THR A 4 -1.33 -15.49 7.36
CA THR A 4 -2.44 -15.71 8.29
C THR A 4 -1.96 -16.01 9.72
N ILE A 5 -0.86 -16.75 9.87
CA ILE A 5 -0.28 -17.04 11.19
C ILE A 5 0.36 -15.76 11.75
N THR A 6 1.09 -15.02 10.93
CA THR A 6 1.66 -13.72 11.31
C THR A 6 0.57 -12.75 11.77
N GLU A 7 -0.51 -12.63 11.01
CA GLU A 7 -1.65 -11.78 11.36
C GLU A 7 -2.25 -12.17 12.72
N ARG A 8 -2.44 -13.47 12.97
CA ARG A 8 -2.95 -13.97 14.25
C ARG A 8 -2.05 -13.59 15.42
N ILE A 9 -0.75 -13.84 15.31
CA ILE A 9 0.23 -13.53 16.36
C ILE A 9 0.25 -12.03 16.65
N VAL A 10 0.25 -11.20 15.61
CA VAL A 10 0.27 -9.74 15.74
C VAL A 10 -0.99 -9.25 16.45
N ARG A 11 -2.16 -9.78 16.08
CA ARG A 11 -3.43 -9.39 16.67
C ARG A 11 -3.59 -9.88 18.11
N GLU A 12 -3.22 -11.12 18.39
CA GLU A 12 -3.27 -11.71 19.74
C GLU A 12 -2.28 -11.02 20.70
N GLY A 13 -1.10 -10.62 20.21
CA GLY A 13 -0.07 -9.95 20.99
C GLY A 13 -0.16 -8.42 21.03
N GLY A 14 -1.08 -7.79 20.28
CA GLY A 14 -1.18 -6.33 20.19
C GLY A 14 0.09 -5.65 19.65
N LEU A 15 0.82 -6.32 18.76
CA LEU A 15 2.16 -5.89 18.34
C LEU A 15 2.10 -4.82 17.24
N THR A 16 2.84 -3.73 17.41
CA THR A 16 3.09 -2.79 16.31
C THR A 16 3.91 -3.48 15.23
N THR A 17 3.33 -3.64 14.04
CA THR A 17 3.93 -4.42 12.94
C THR A 17 3.88 -3.63 11.65
N LEU A 18 5.01 -3.64 10.92
CA LEU A 18 5.09 -3.13 9.55
C LEU A 18 5.35 -4.30 8.60
N MET A 19 4.45 -4.50 7.64
CA MET A 19 4.60 -5.51 6.60
C MET A 19 4.88 -4.82 5.27
N VAL A 20 5.90 -5.30 4.55
CA VAL A 20 6.23 -4.83 3.20
C VAL A 20 5.89 -5.94 2.20
N THR A 21 5.11 -5.62 1.18
CA THR A 21 4.73 -6.56 0.12
C THR A 21 4.56 -5.85 -1.21
N HIS A 22 4.83 -6.56 -2.31
CA HIS A 22 4.47 -6.10 -3.66
C HIS A 22 3.09 -6.61 -4.10
N ASN A 23 2.45 -7.47 -3.29
CA ASN A 23 1.13 -8.00 -3.58
C ASN A 23 0.05 -7.07 -3.02
N MET A 24 -0.63 -6.34 -3.92
CA MET A 24 -1.66 -5.36 -3.56
C MET A 24 -2.85 -5.98 -2.82
N GLU A 25 -3.22 -7.21 -3.18
CA GLU A 25 -4.32 -7.92 -2.53
C GLU A 25 -4.00 -8.26 -1.08
N GLN A 26 -2.74 -8.58 -0.78
CA GLN A 26 -2.26 -8.73 0.60
C GLN A 26 -2.19 -7.39 1.33
N ALA A 27 -1.75 -6.32 0.66
CA ALA A 27 -1.66 -4.99 1.26
C ALA A 27 -3.03 -4.46 1.71
N ILE A 28 -4.09 -4.71 0.92
CA ILE A 28 -5.47 -4.32 1.26
C ILE A 28 -6.05 -5.20 2.37
N ARG A 29 -5.79 -6.52 2.35
CA ARG A 29 -6.38 -7.43 3.35
C ARG A 29 -5.74 -7.36 4.73
N LEU A 30 -4.43 -7.13 4.80
CA LEU A 30 -3.66 -7.28 6.03
C LEU A 30 -3.35 -5.95 6.68
N GLY A 31 -3.56 -5.84 7.98
CA GLY A 31 -3.28 -4.63 8.77
C GLY A 31 -4.34 -3.54 8.62
N ASN A 32 -4.19 -2.47 9.38
CA ASN A 32 -5.18 -1.39 9.52
C ASN A 32 -4.83 -0.10 8.77
N ARG A 33 -3.61 0.02 8.24
CA ARG A 33 -3.19 1.14 7.39
C ARG A 33 -2.54 0.60 6.12
N LEU A 34 -2.50 1.42 5.10
CA LEU A 34 -1.78 1.13 3.86
C LEU A 34 -0.95 2.35 3.49
N ILE A 35 0.34 2.12 3.23
CA ILE A 35 1.26 3.15 2.76
C ILE A 35 1.85 2.63 1.46
N MET A 36 1.70 3.40 0.39
CA MET A 36 2.35 3.14 -0.88
C MET A 36 3.53 4.08 -1.03
N MET A 37 4.67 3.51 -1.46
CA MET A 37 5.90 4.26 -1.66
C MET A 37 6.39 4.12 -3.09
N HIS A 38 6.94 5.20 -3.64
CA HIS A 38 7.62 5.22 -4.93
C HIS A 38 8.84 6.15 -4.86
N GLU A 39 9.99 5.71 -5.40
CA GLU A 39 11.26 6.46 -5.38
C GLU A 39 11.63 7.03 -3.99
N GLY A 40 11.35 6.27 -2.91
CA GLY A 40 11.66 6.67 -1.53
C GLY A 40 10.68 7.67 -0.91
N GLN A 41 9.64 8.09 -1.63
CA GLN A 41 8.60 8.98 -1.15
C GLN A 41 7.31 8.21 -0.85
N ILE A 42 6.54 8.66 0.13
CA ILE A 42 5.17 8.19 0.35
C ILE A 42 4.29 8.87 -0.69
N VAL A 43 3.67 8.07 -1.55
CA VAL A 43 2.86 8.56 -2.67
C VAL A 43 1.37 8.36 -2.45
N TYR A 44 1.00 7.48 -1.52
CA TYR A 44 -0.38 7.27 -1.12
C TYR A 44 -0.43 6.71 0.31
N GLU A 45 -1.41 7.14 1.07
CA GLU A 45 -1.70 6.62 2.39
C GLU A 45 -3.21 6.45 2.57
N ALA A 46 -3.60 5.32 3.15
CA ALA A 46 -4.97 5.06 3.56
C ALA A 46 -5.02 4.60 5.03
N ASP A 47 -5.93 5.21 5.77
CA ASP A 47 -6.31 4.79 7.11
C ASP A 47 -7.25 3.56 7.06
N ALA A 48 -7.72 3.10 8.22
CA ALA A 48 -8.51 1.89 8.32
C ALA A 48 -9.85 2.00 7.58
N GLU A 49 -10.48 3.18 7.62
CA GLU A 49 -11.79 3.43 7.00
C GLU A 49 -11.65 3.49 5.47
N THR A 50 -10.69 4.28 4.99
CA THR A 50 -10.38 4.38 3.56
C THR A 50 -9.97 3.01 3.01
N LYS A 51 -9.13 2.28 3.74
CA LYS A 51 -8.67 0.95 3.32
C LYS A 51 -9.79 -0.08 3.23
N ALA A 52 -10.83 0.03 4.06
CA ALA A 52 -11.96 -0.90 4.04
C ALA A 52 -12.78 -0.82 2.74
N THR A 53 -12.73 0.32 2.03
CA THR A 53 -13.45 0.54 0.77
C THR A 53 -12.56 0.40 -0.46
N LEU A 54 -11.23 0.33 -0.28
CA LEU A 54 -10.28 0.23 -1.38
C LEU A 54 -10.34 -1.13 -2.09
N THR A 55 -10.29 -1.08 -3.41
CA THR A 55 -10.10 -2.25 -4.26
C THR A 55 -8.71 -2.28 -4.87
N VAL A 56 -8.28 -3.45 -5.34
CA VAL A 56 -7.01 -3.59 -6.08
C VAL A 56 -6.98 -2.69 -7.32
N ARG A 57 -8.14 -2.45 -7.95
CA ARG A 57 -8.24 -1.57 -9.13
C ARG A 57 -7.93 -0.13 -8.79
N ASP A 58 -8.41 0.34 -7.64
CA ASP A 58 -8.17 1.71 -7.17
C ASP A 58 -6.68 1.93 -6.89
N LEU A 59 -6.03 0.97 -6.21
CA LEU A 59 -4.58 1.04 -5.98
C LEU A 59 -3.78 1.03 -7.29
N LEU A 60 -4.19 0.26 -8.29
CA LEU A 60 -3.54 0.26 -9.59
C LEU A 60 -3.73 1.58 -10.34
N ALA A 61 -4.92 2.18 -10.23
CA ALA A 61 -5.20 3.49 -10.81
C ALA A 61 -4.35 4.59 -10.16
N GLU A 62 -4.29 4.63 -8.83
CA GLU A 62 -3.43 5.55 -8.09
C GLU A 62 -1.96 5.37 -8.47
N PHE A 63 -1.46 4.13 -8.51
CA PHE A 63 -0.08 3.85 -8.89
C PHE A 63 0.23 4.25 -10.35
N ALA A 64 -0.71 4.06 -11.27
CA ALA A 64 -0.57 4.49 -12.66
C ALA A 64 -0.57 6.01 -12.79
N ASN A 65 -1.43 6.71 -12.05
CA ASN A 65 -1.45 8.18 -12.00
C ASN A 65 -0.12 8.73 -11.49
N ILE A 66 0.43 8.15 -10.42
CA ILE A 66 1.73 8.53 -9.86
C ILE A 66 2.83 8.32 -10.90
N LYS A 67 2.92 7.14 -11.51
CA LYS A 67 3.92 6.87 -12.56
C LYS A 67 3.77 7.79 -13.78
N GLY A 68 2.54 8.11 -14.17
CA GLY A 68 2.25 9.04 -15.26
C GLY A 68 2.69 10.48 -14.95
N ALA A 69 2.52 10.92 -13.69
CA ALA A 69 3.02 12.20 -13.22
C ALA A 69 4.56 12.22 -13.19
N THR A 70 5.21 11.17 -12.68
CA THR A 70 6.68 11.08 -12.62
C THR A 70 7.32 11.02 -14.02
N LEU A 71 6.66 10.39 -15.00
CA LEU A 71 7.09 10.40 -16.40
C LEU A 71 6.91 11.78 -17.06
N SER A 72 5.85 12.51 -16.72
CA SER A 72 5.61 13.86 -17.24
C SER A 72 6.65 14.84 -16.72
N ASP A 73 6.99 14.80 -15.43
CA ASP A 73 8.00 15.70 -14.85
C ASP A 73 9.41 15.46 -15.42
N LYS A 74 9.77 14.21 -15.74
CA LYS A 74 11.05 13.89 -16.39
C LYS A 74 11.09 14.32 -17.87
N ALA A 75 9.94 14.46 -18.54
CA ALA A 75 9.86 14.90 -19.93
C ALA A 75 10.01 16.42 -20.12
N PHE A 76 9.84 17.22 -19.06
CA PHE A 76 9.99 18.69 -19.08
C PHE A 76 11.42 19.18 -18.79
N LEU A 77 12.39 18.28 -18.57
CA LEU A 77 13.82 18.60 -18.37
C LEU A 77 14.69 18.22 -19.59
N GLY A 78 14.13 18.28 -20.79
CA GLY A 78 14.83 18.10 -22.06
C GLY A 78 14.92 19.39 -22.87
#